data_AF-A0A7C5BC69-F1
#
_entry.id   AF-A0A7C5BC69-F1
#
_cell.length_a   1.000
_cell.length_b   1.000
_cell.length_c   1.000
_cell.angle_alpha   90.00
_cell.angle_beta   90.00
_cell.angle_gamma   90.00
#
_symmetry.space_group_name_H-M   'P 1'
#
loop_
_entity.id
_entity.type
_entity.pdbx_description
1 polymer ?
#
loop_
_entity_poly.entity_id
_entity_poly.type
_entity_poly.pdbx_seq_one_letter_code
_entity_poly.pdbx_strand_id
1 'polypeptide(L)'
;MKGKTSSFYLILVTFLFFSSKALAQNACRTDINIADLKEKLFHLQKQREEAERGIMESDRIFMKAQEIILLARAKGDKKAGQVAEEAAKQAEEAKYQYRKNKEQIESEMTKLNSWIKIAEENNFKSLSEVCNKLREQVERDKIALKRFVKEAEDLSRRQEEREKEIVKARIDFVVDYLNTSFGLMNEFRTLFGDTGNIGRIGKKIQSLINSPKITDPKTKEILWRLGSSIRQLNIFLENSFSKIADGMDLAAKMKQTGEWSADVYPKVVDYLKIAYGNNQYIDKSLEELEREMKEAAFSSETAELGIDLVLSEIEKLKLKYIPLIQKTYAPLSAMVNFSYHYLKINYLDSEVNGDYKFTEDLFKQYELLKAQFDKDWEKLRECEEYCKK
;
A
#
# COMPACT_ATOMS: atom_id res chain seq x y z
N MET A 1 8.54 -4.98 -21.23
CA MET A 1 9.56 -5.93 -20.75
C MET A 1 8.86 -7.18 -20.20
N LYS A 2 8.66 -8.21 -21.03
CA LYS A 2 8.14 -9.52 -20.61
C LYS A 2 9.32 -10.48 -20.57
N GLY A 3 9.70 -10.97 -19.39
CA GLY A 3 10.81 -11.93 -19.29
C GLY A 3 11.60 -11.98 -17.99
N LYS A 4 11.13 -11.44 -16.86
CA LYS A 4 11.88 -11.47 -15.58
C LYS A 4 11.21 -12.19 -14.40
N THR A 5 9.94 -12.59 -14.51
CA THR A 5 9.24 -13.28 -13.39
C THR A 5 9.56 -14.78 -13.30
N SER A 6 10.02 -15.41 -14.38
CA SER A 6 10.34 -16.86 -14.36
C SER A 6 11.71 -17.18 -13.74
N SER A 7 12.58 -16.19 -13.56
CA SER A 7 13.94 -16.41 -13.04
C SER A 7 14.00 -16.47 -11.51
N PHE A 8 13.03 -15.90 -10.79
CA PHE A 8 13.04 -15.87 -9.32
C PHE A 8 12.66 -17.23 -8.70
N TYR A 9 11.66 -17.92 -9.26
CA TYR A 9 11.29 -19.27 -8.84
C TYR A 9 12.42 -20.30 -9.09
N LEU A 10 13.25 -20.08 -10.12
CA LEU A 10 14.32 -20.99 -10.49
C LEU A 10 15.55 -20.88 -9.56
N ILE A 11 15.78 -19.69 -8.97
CA ILE A 11 16.85 -19.45 -8.00
C ILE A 11 16.52 -20.09 -6.64
N LEU A 12 15.23 -20.12 -6.24
CA LEU A 12 14.79 -20.72 -4.98
C LEU A 12 14.96 -22.25 -4.96
N VAL A 13 14.77 -22.91 -6.11
CA VAL A 13 14.94 -24.37 -6.26
C VAL A 13 16.42 -24.76 -6.40
N THR A 14 17.27 -23.91 -6.99
CA THR A 14 18.69 -24.24 -7.20
C THR A 14 19.61 -23.89 -6.02
N PHE A 15 19.29 -22.87 -5.21
CA PHE A 15 20.12 -22.54 -4.04
C PHE A 15 19.91 -23.45 -2.82
N LEU A 16 18.88 -24.31 -2.83
CA LEU A 16 18.70 -25.33 -1.80
C LEU A 16 19.72 -26.48 -1.87
N PHE A 17 20.51 -26.58 -2.96
CA PHE A 17 21.41 -27.72 -3.19
C PHE A 17 22.84 -27.55 -2.67
N PHE A 18 23.25 -26.36 -2.22
CA PHE A 18 24.64 -26.14 -1.83
C PHE A 18 24.82 -25.60 -0.40
N SER A 19 25.63 -26.36 0.34
CA SER A 19 26.22 -26.11 1.66
C SER A 19 25.37 -26.41 2.90
N SER A 20 25.58 -27.61 3.46
CA SER A 20 26.05 -27.75 4.84
C SER A 20 26.40 -29.21 5.16
N LYS A 21 27.66 -29.62 4.91
CA LYS A 21 28.24 -30.86 5.49
C LYS A 21 28.63 -30.69 6.98
N ALA A 22 27.95 -29.81 7.72
CA ALA A 22 28.41 -29.38 9.05
C ALA A 22 27.25 -29.21 10.04
N LEU A 23 26.54 -30.29 10.36
CA LEU A 23 25.69 -30.40 11.55
C LEU A 23 25.42 -31.87 11.94
N ALA A 24 26.43 -32.73 11.79
CA ALA A 24 26.38 -34.09 12.34
C ALA A 24 26.69 -34.02 13.85
N GLN A 25 25.66 -33.74 14.66
CA GLN A 25 25.65 -34.14 16.06
C GLN A 25 24.95 -35.49 16.14
N ASN A 26 25.54 -36.46 16.85
CA ASN A 26 24.89 -37.75 17.12
C ASN A 26 23.55 -37.49 17.83
N ALA A 27 22.47 -37.50 17.05
CA ALA A 27 21.11 -37.23 17.51
C ALA A 27 20.57 -38.38 18.37
N CYS A 28 21.16 -39.57 18.19
CA CYS A 28 20.70 -40.84 18.69
C CYS A 28 21.63 -41.36 19.78
N ARG A 29 21.06 -41.95 20.85
CA ARG A 29 21.83 -42.69 21.87
C ARG A 29 22.30 -44.04 21.35
N THR A 30 21.51 -44.64 20.47
CA THR A 30 21.78 -45.91 19.78
C THR A 30 21.30 -45.73 18.34
N ASP A 31 22.15 -46.00 17.36
CA ASP A 31 21.78 -45.77 15.97
C ASP A 31 20.87 -46.90 15.47
N ILE A 32 19.60 -46.60 15.25
CA ILE A 32 18.58 -47.58 14.86
C ILE A 32 18.70 -47.82 13.35
N ASN A 33 18.82 -49.07 12.92
CA ASN A 33 18.90 -49.42 11.51
C ASN A 33 17.54 -49.26 10.84
N ILE A 34 17.51 -48.72 9.62
CA ILE A 34 16.27 -48.59 8.84
C ILE A 34 15.62 -49.97 8.56
N ALA A 35 16.42 -51.04 8.49
CA ALA A 35 15.90 -52.41 8.40
C ALA A 35 15.03 -52.78 9.61
N ASP A 36 15.46 -52.42 10.82
CA ASP A 36 14.72 -52.69 12.06
C ASP A 36 13.40 -51.90 12.09
N LEU A 37 13.40 -50.67 11.55
CA LEU A 37 12.17 -49.89 11.41
C LEU A 37 11.18 -50.52 10.42
N LYS A 38 11.67 -51.12 9.32
CA LYS A 38 10.84 -51.85 8.35
C LYS A 38 10.24 -53.11 8.96
N GLU A 39 11.02 -53.85 9.75
CA GLU A 39 10.52 -55.01 10.48
C GLU A 39 9.46 -54.61 11.50
N LYS A 40 9.70 -53.53 12.25
CA LYS A 40 8.69 -52.98 13.17
C LYS A 40 7.42 -52.53 12.45
N LEU A 41 7.54 -51.87 11.30
CA LEU A 41 6.40 -51.48 10.47
C LEU A 41 5.56 -52.69 10.05
N PHE A 42 6.22 -53.80 9.67
CA PHE A 42 5.53 -55.06 9.34
C PHE A 42 4.79 -55.66 10.55
N HIS A 43 5.39 -55.65 11.74
CA HIS A 43 4.71 -56.07 12.96
C HIS A 43 3.50 -55.20 13.30
N LEU A 44 3.62 -53.88 13.15
CA LEU A 44 2.52 -52.93 13.37
C LEU A 44 1.37 -53.15 12.38
N GLN A 45 1.67 -53.48 11.11
CA GLN A 45 0.64 -53.86 10.14
C GLN A 45 -0.17 -55.07 10.61
N LYS A 46 0.51 -56.11 11.13
CA LYS A 46 -0.16 -57.29 11.68
C LYS A 46 -1.01 -56.96 12.91
N GLN A 47 -0.49 -56.14 13.82
CA GLN A 47 -1.24 -55.70 15.01
C GLN A 47 -2.47 -54.85 14.64
N ARG A 48 -2.37 -54.03 13.59
CA ARG A 48 -3.50 -53.27 13.04
C ARG A 48 -4.60 -54.20 12.55
N GLU A 49 -4.25 -55.22 11.77
CA GLU A 49 -5.20 -56.23 11.31
C GLU A 49 -5.85 -57.00 12.47
N GLU A 50 -5.08 -57.36 13.50
CA GLU A 50 -5.61 -58.00 14.71
C GLU A 50 -6.58 -57.09 15.47
N ALA A 51 -6.27 -55.79 15.59
CA ALA A 51 -7.18 -54.82 16.19
C ALA A 51 -8.46 -54.65 15.36
N GLU A 52 -8.38 -54.62 14.03
CA GLU A 52 -9.55 -54.59 13.15
C GLU A 52 -10.43 -55.83 13.31
N ARG A 53 -9.81 -57.03 13.36
CA ARG A 53 -10.54 -58.27 13.65
C ARG A 53 -11.20 -58.22 15.03
N GLY A 54 -10.49 -57.71 16.05
CA GLY A 54 -11.04 -57.55 17.40
C GLY A 54 -12.24 -56.61 17.47
N ILE A 55 -12.25 -55.52 16.69
CA ILE A 55 -13.41 -54.63 16.55
C ILE A 55 -14.58 -55.38 15.93
N MET A 56 -14.35 -56.11 14.83
CA MET A 56 -15.41 -56.87 14.14
C MET A 56 -16.00 -57.99 15.02
N GLU A 57 -15.14 -58.72 15.76
CA GLU A 57 -15.55 -59.77 16.70
C GLU A 57 -16.40 -59.18 17.83
N SER A 58 -15.96 -58.05 18.40
CA SER A 58 -16.69 -57.35 19.46
C SER A 58 -18.06 -56.86 18.98
N ASP A 59 -18.15 -56.31 17.77
CA ASP A 59 -19.41 -55.92 17.14
C ASP A 59 -20.36 -57.12 16.96
N ARG A 60 -19.82 -58.26 16.54
CA ARG A 60 -20.60 -59.50 16.41
C ARG A 60 -21.13 -59.99 17.75
N ILE A 61 -20.32 -59.97 18.81
CA ILE A 61 -20.74 -60.38 20.16
C ILE A 61 -21.81 -59.42 20.67
N PHE A 62 -21.62 -58.11 20.51
CA PHE A 62 -22.58 -57.09 20.90
C PHE A 62 -23.94 -57.29 20.22
N MET A 63 -23.99 -57.48 18.90
CA MET A 63 -25.25 -57.70 18.18
C MET A 63 -25.97 -58.97 18.65
N LYS A 64 -25.25 -60.08 18.82
CA LYS A 64 -25.83 -61.32 19.36
C LYS A 64 -26.35 -61.15 20.79
N ALA A 65 -25.62 -60.42 21.63
CA ALA A 65 -26.05 -60.12 22.98
C ALA A 65 -27.34 -59.29 22.98
N GLN A 66 -27.45 -58.27 22.11
CA GLN A 66 -28.68 -57.48 21.92
C GLN A 66 -29.88 -58.34 21.48
N GLU A 67 -29.68 -59.27 20.55
CA GLU A 67 -30.73 -60.23 20.14
C GLU A 67 -31.19 -61.10 21.32
N ILE A 68 -30.25 -61.61 22.12
CA ILE A 68 -30.57 -62.42 23.31
C ILE A 68 -31.32 -61.59 24.35
N ILE A 69 -30.94 -60.32 24.57
CA ILE A 69 -31.65 -59.40 25.48
C ILE A 69 -33.12 -59.25 25.07
N LEU A 70 -33.38 -59.02 23.78
CA LEU A 70 -34.75 -58.87 23.25
C LEU A 70 -35.57 -60.17 23.45
N LEU A 71 -34.99 -61.32 23.12
CA LEU A 71 -35.65 -62.62 23.29
C LEU A 71 -35.90 -62.97 24.76
N ALA A 72 -34.94 -62.69 25.64
CA ALA A 72 -35.05 -62.91 27.09
C ALA A 72 -36.16 -62.05 27.69
N ARG A 73 -36.27 -60.78 27.27
CA ARG A 73 -37.37 -59.89 27.66
C ARG A 73 -38.74 -60.40 27.19
N ALA A 74 -38.84 -60.86 25.95
CA ALA A 74 -40.08 -61.41 25.40
C ALA A 74 -40.55 -62.69 26.12
N LYS A 75 -39.60 -63.51 26.61
CA LYS A 75 -39.88 -64.78 27.31
C LYS A 75 -39.95 -64.66 28.83
N GLY A 76 -39.63 -63.49 29.40
CA GLY A 76 -39.55 -63.28 30.86
C GLY A 76 -38.34 -63.94 31.54
N ASP A 77 -37.31 -64.33 30.79
CA ASP A 77 -36.10 -64.95 31.33
C ASP A 77 -35.09 -63.89 31.80
N LYS A 78 -35.21 -63.50 33.07
CA LYS A 78 -34.36 -62.47 33.67
C LYS A 78 -32.87 -62.87 33.72
N LYS A 79 -32.55 -64.15 33.86
CA LYS A 79 -31.16 -64.62 34.00
C LYS A 79 -30.43 -64.55 32.66
N ALA A 80 -31.07 -65.00 31.58
CA ALA A 80 -30.53 -64.88 30.24
C ALA A 80 -30.33 -63.40 29.83
N GLY A 81 -31.27 -62.52 30.20
CA GLY A 81 -31.16 -61.09 29.95
C GLY A 81 -29.96 -60.44 30.65
N GLN A 82 -29.73 -60.74 31.93
CA GLN A 82 -28.59 -60.20 32.68
C GLN A 82 -27.23 -60.64 32.10
N VAL A 83 -27.10 -61.93 31.75
CA VAL A 83 -25.86 -62.46 31.15
C VAL A 83 -25.60 -61.80 29.79
N ALA A 84 -26.65 -61.57 29.00
CA ALA A 84 -26.51 -60.91 27.71
C ALA A 84 -26.20 -59.41 27.84
N GLU A 85 -26.77 -58.70 28.81
CA GLU A 85 -26.42 -57.30 29.11
C GLU A 85 -24.94 -57.16 29.53
N GLU A 86 -24.44 -58.08 30.36
CA GLU A 86 -23.04 -58.10 30.76
C GLU A 86 -22.10 -58.42 29.58
N ALA A 87 -22.48 -59.36 28.72
CA ALA A 87 -21.73 -59.67 27.49
C ALA A 87 -21.71 -58.50 26.49
N ALA A 88 -22.82 -57.78 26.34
CA ALA A 88 -22.89 -56.58 25.51
C ALA A 88 -21.95 -55.48 26.04
N LYS A 89 -21.95 -55.26 27.36
CA LYS A 89 -21.07 -54.28 28.01
C LYS A 89 -19.58 -54.62 27.83
N GLN A 90 -19.20 -55.89 28.06
CA GLN A 90 -17.83 -56.34 27.86
C GLN A 90 -17.37 -56.23 26.40
N ALA A 91 -18.26 -56.55 25.44
CA ALA A 91 -17.97 -56.40 24.02
C ALA A 91 -17.76 -54.92 23.63
N GLU A 92 -18.56 -54.00 24.18
CA GLU A 92 -18.42 -52.57 23.91
C GLU A 92 -17.13 -51.99 24.52
N GLU A 93 -16.77 -52.39 25.75
CA GLU A 93 -15.49 -52.05 26.39
C GLU A 93 -14.30 -52.57 25.59
N ALA A 94 -14.34 -53.83 25.14
CA ALA A 94 -13.30 -54.43 24.30
C ALA A 94 -13.15 -53.70 22.96
N LYS A 95 -14.28 -53.39 22.30
CA LYS A 95 -14.30 -52.61 21.05
C LYS A 95 -13.63 -51.25 21.21
N TYR A 96 -13.90 -50.56 22.32
CA TYR A 96 -13.27 -49.28 22.63
C TYR A 96 -11.74 -49.41 22.75
N GLN A 97 -11.25 -50.44 23.45
CA GLN A 97 -9.81 -50.67 23.56
C GLN A 97 -9.17 -51.00 22.20
N TYR A 98 -9.80 -51.83 21.37
CA TYR A 98 -9.28 -52.14 20.04
C TYR A 98 -9.24 -50.91 19.13
N ARG A 99 -10.23 -50.01 19.20
CA ARG A 99 -10.21 -48.73 18.46
C ARG A 99 -9.04 -47.85 18.89
N LYS A 100 -8.86 -47.67 20.21
CA LYS A 100 -7.77 -46.88 20.76
C LYS A 100 -6.40 -47.44 20.35
N ASN A 101 -6.24 -48.76 20.41
CA ASN A 101 -5.01 -49.43 19.97
C ASN A 101 -4.77 -49.24 18.46
N LYS A 102 -5.82 -49.38 17.63
CA LYS A 102 -5.73 -49.15 16.19
C LYS A 102 -5.27 -47.73 15.86
N GLU A 103 -5.84 -46.72 16.51
CA GLU A 103 -5.45 -45.31 16.31
C GLU A 103 -3.99 -45.06 16.68
N GLN A 104 -3.53 -45.64 17.79
CA GLN A 104 -2.12 -45.56 18.21
C GLN A 104 -1.19 -46.23 17.19
N ILE A 105 -1.54 -47.41 16.70
CA ILE A 105 -0.78 -48.15 15.70
C ILE A 105 -0.71 -47.36 14.39
N GLU A 106 -1.83 -46.83 13.90
CA GLU A 106 -1.89 -46.04 12.66
C GLU A 106 -1.05 -44.75 12.76
N SER A 107 -1.05 -44.10 13.93
CA SER A 107 -0.18 -42.95 14.20
C SER A 107 1.31 -43.33 14.12
N GLU A 108 1.71 -44.43 14.78
CA GLU A 108 3.10 -44.88 14.77
C GLU A 108 3.56 -45.34 13.37
N MET A 109 2.71 -46.07 12.65
CA MET A 109 2.97 -46.47 11.26
C MET A 109 3.19 -45.26 10.35
N THR A 110 2.41 -44.19 10.52
CA THR A 110 2.55 -42.97 9.73
C THR A 110 3.93 -42.32 9.92
N LYS A 111 4.42 -42.27 11.16
CA LYS A 111 5.76 -41.75 11.49
C LYS A 111 6.87 -42.61 10.87
N LEU A 112 6.80 -43.93 11.08
CA LEU A 112 7.78 -44.87 10.54
C LEU A 112 7.84 -44.84 9.01
N ASN A 113 6.69 -44.85 8.34
CA ASN A 113 6.61 -44.73 6.88
C ASN A 113 7.27 -43.45 6.38
N SER A 114 7.05 -42.32 7.07
CA SER A 114 7.69 -41.05 6.71
C SER A 114 9.21 -41.12 6.81
N TRP A 115 9.76 -41.69 7.89
CA TRP A 115 11.21 -41.79 8.07
C TRP A 115 11.85 -42.79 7.12
N ILE A 116 11.21 -43.94 6.91
CA ILE A 116 11.67 -44.96 5.94
C ILE A 116 11.71 -44.36 4.54
N LYS A 117 10.68 -43.61 4.15
CA LYS A 117 10.65 -42.93 2.84
C LYS A 117 11.82 -41.96 2.68
N ILE A 118 12.08 -41.11 3.68
CA ILE A 118 13.23 -40.18 3.64
C ILE A 118 14.54 -40.96 3.53
N ALA A 119 14.67 -42.06 4.27
CA ALA A 119 15.85 -42.90 4.22
C ALA A 119 16.06 -43.52 2.84
N GLU A 120 15.02 -44.08 2.23
CA GLU A 120 15.07 -44.67 0.90
C GLU A 120 15.42 -43.65 -0.18
N GLU A 121 14.79 -42.47 -0.17
CA GLU A 121 15.06 -41.40 -1.13
C GLU A 121 16.50 -40.88 -1.05
N ASN A 122 17.15 -40.99 0.10
CA ASN A 122 18.51 -40.50 0.34
C ASN A 122 19.56 -41.62 0.52
N ASN A 123 19.17 -42.89 0.36
CA ASN A 123 19.99 -44.08 0.61
C ASN A 123 20.62 -44.13 2.03
N PHE A 124 19.90 -43.64 3.04
CA PHE A 124 20.33 -43.71 4.43
C PHE A 124 20.10 -45.10 5.01
N LYS A 125 21.02 -45.52 5.87
CA LYS A 125 21.00 -46.82 6.55
C LYS A 125 20.57 -46.71 8.00
N SER A 126 20.58 -45.51 8.58
CA SER A 126 20.19 -45.32 9.97
C SER A 126 19.23 -44.16 10.21
N LEU A 127 18.51 -44.24 11.33
CA LEU A 127 17.58 -43.19 11.75
C LEU A 127 18.33 -41.89 12.12
N SER A 128 19.57 -41.97 12.62
CA SER A 128 20.39 -40.78 12.89
C SER A 128 20.63 -39.95 11.63
N GLU A 129 20.88 -40.60 10.49
CA GLU A 129 21.04 -39.93 9.19
C GLU A 129 19.74 -39.21 8.76
N VAL A 130 18.58 -39.84 8.99
CA VAL A 130 17.27 -39.23 8.74
C VAL A 130 17.05 -38.01 9.63
N CYS A 131 17.31 -38.11 10.95
CA CYS A 131 17.14 -36.98 11.86
C CYS A 131 18.12 -35.84 11.52
N ASN A 132 19.36 -36.15 11.14
CA ASN A 132 20.33 -35.15 10.70
C ASN A 132 19.87 -34.44 9.42
N LYS A 133 19.30 -35.18 8.46
CA LYS A 133 18.73 -34.60 7.24
C LYS A 133 17.58 -33.64 7.54
N LEU A 134 16.68 -34.02 8.45
CA LEU A 134 15.59 -33.16 8.92
C LEU A 134 16.12 -31.91 9.63
N ARG A 135 17.19 -32.04 10.43
CA ARG A 135 17.85 -30.91 11.10
C ARG A 135 18.47 -29.94 10.10
N GLU A 136 19.16 -30.45 9.09
CA GLU A 136 19.70 -29.63 7.99
C GLU A 136 18.58 -28.91 7.24
N GLN A 137 17.44 -29.57 6.99
CA GLN A 137 16.28 -28.96 6.35
C GLN A 137 15.73 -27.81 7.20
N VAL A 138 15.46 -28.06 8.48
CA VAL A 138 14.97 -27.05 9.43
C VAL A 138 15.91 -25.85 9.53
N GLU A 139 17.23 -26.05 9.68
CA GLU A 139 18.16 -24.93 9.80
C GLU A 139 18.25 -24.12 8.50
N ARG A 140 18.16 -24.76 7.33
CA ARG A 140 18.06 -24.06 6.04
C ARG A 140 16.79 -23.22 5.96
N ASP A 141 15.65 -23.80 6.31
CA ASP A 141 14.35 -23.13 6.28
C ASP A 141 14.31 -21.96 7.28
N LYS A 142 14.90 -22.12 8.47
CA LYS A 142 15.06 -21.05 9.46
C LYS A 142 15.92 -19.89 8.96
N ILE A 143 17.04 -20.17 8.27
CA ILE A 143 17.88 -19.14 7.65
C ILE A 143 17.10 -18.43 6.54
N ALA A 144 16.37 -19.17 5.71
CA ALA A 144 15.54 -18.62 4.65
C ALA A 144 14.43 -17.72 5.22
N LEU A 145 13.69 -18.16 6.24
CA LEU A 145 12.67 -17.37 6.92
C LEU A 145 13.23 -16.06 7.48
N LYS A 146 14.43 -16.08 8.10
CA LYS A 146 15.09 -14.85 8.56
C LYS A 146 15.44 -13.89 7.42
N ARG A 147 15.85 -14.41 6.25
CA ARG A 147 16.12 -13.59 5.06
C ARG A 147 14.84 -12.95 4.54
N PHE A 148 13.74 -13.72 4.42
CA PHE A 148 12.44 -13.20 4.02
C PHE A 148 11.98 -12.03 4.90
N VAL A 149 12.06 -12.18 6.22
CA VAL A 149 11.70 -11.09 7.16
C VAL A 149 12.55 -9.86 6.92
N LYS A 150 13.87 -10.02 6.81
CA LYS A 150 14.78 -8.90 6.57
C LYS A 150 14.51 -8.20 5.23
N GLU A 151 14.27 -8.97 4.17
CA GLU A 151 13.95 -8.42 2.84
C GLU A 151 12.62 -7.66 2.85
N ALA A 152 11.61 -8.15 3.57
CA ALA A 152 10.33 -7.46 3.75
C ALA A 152 10.50 -6.17 4.55
N GLU A 153 11.28 -6.18 5.64
CA GLU A 153 11.60 -4.97 6.42
C GLU A 153 12.35 -3.92 5.57
N ASP A 154 13.36 -4.34 4.79
CA ASP A 154 14.13 -3.45 3.93
C ASP A 154 13.29 -2.88 2.77
N LEU A 155 12.32 -3.66 2.23
CA LEU A 155 11.35 -3.16 1.26
C LEU A 155 10.38 -2.16 1.89
N SER A 156 9.82 -2.48 3.06
CA SER A 156 8.91 -1.58 3.78
C SER A 156 9.58 -0.26 4.14
N ARG A 157 10.84 -0.28 4.59
CA ARG A 157 11.58 0.95 4.89
C ARG A 157 11.78 1.80 3.64
N ARG A 158 12.20 1.19 2.52
CA ARG A 158 12.37 1.91 1.25
C ARG A 158 11.06 2.51 0.77
N GLN A 159 9.95 1.82 0.97
CA GLN A 159 8.62 2.31 0.64
C GLN A 159 8.28 3.57 1.44
N GLU A 160 8.47 3.55 2.76
CA GLU A 160 8.23 4.71 3.63
C GLU A 160 9.11 5.92 3.26
N GLU A 161 10.39 5.68 2.98
CA GLU A 161 11.33 6.73 2.56
C GLU A 161 10.90 7.36 1.24
N ARG A 162 10.50 6.52 0.28
CA ARG A 162 10.08 6.98 -1.05
C ARG A 162 8.77 7.74 -1.03
N GLU A 163 7.81 7.30 -0.22
CA GLU A 163 6.57 8.02 0.02
C GLU A 163 6.87 9.42 0.59
N LYS A 164 7.76 9.52 1.59
CA LYS A 164 8.18 10.80 2.16
C LYS A 164 8.84 11.72 1.13
N GLU A 165 9.73 11.19 0.28
CA GLU A 165 10.38 11.98 -0.79
C GLU A 165 9.39 12.52 -1.81
N ILE A 166 8.48 11.67 -2.30
CA ILE A 166 7.46 12.05 -3.28
C ILE A 166 6.51 13.10 -2.69
N VAL A 167 6.09 12.90 -1.44
CA VAL A 167 5.26 13.86 -0.71
C VAL A 167 6.01 15.18 -0.61
N LYS A 168 7.24 15.19 -0.09
CA LYS A 168 8.05 16.41 0.07
C LYS A 168 8.25 17.19 -1.24
N ALA A 169 8.69 16.53 -2.31
CA ALA A 169 8.93 17.17 -3.60
C ALA A 169 7.66 17.85 -4.17
N ARG A 170 6.49 17.25 -3.90
CA ARG A 170 5.19 17.78 -4.31
C ARG A 170 4.69 18.92 -3.41
N ILE A 171 4.99 18.86 -2.12
CA ILE A 171 4.73 19.96 -1.17
C ILE A 171 5.53 21.19 -1.59
N ASP A 172 6.84 21.02 -1.85
CA ASP A 172 7.73 22.09 -2.27
C ASP A 172 7.19 22.79 -3.53
N PHE A 173 6.72 22.00 -4.49
CA PHE A 173 6.07 22.52 -5.71
C PHE A 173 4.80 23.35 -5.44
N VAL A 174 3.91 22.89 -4.55
CA VAL A 174 2.68 23.63 -4.20
C VAL A 174 3.01 24.93 -3.45
N VAL A 175 3.96 24.87 -2.51
CA VAL A 175 4.42 26.03 -1.75
C VAL A 175 5.06 27.07 -2.67
N ASP A 176 5.93 26.64 -3.59
CA ASP A 176 6.57 27.54 -4.56
C ASP A 176 5.55 28.20 -5.49
N TYR A 177 4.51 27.46 -5.90
CA TYR A 177 3.43 28.03 -6.70
C TYR A 177 2.61 29.08 -5.96
N LEU A 178 2.18 28.79 -4.72
CA LEU A 178 1.41 29.74 -3.91
C LEU A 178 2.23 31.00 -3.64
N ASN A 179 3.52 30.84 -3.28
CA ASN A 179 4.43 31.96 -3.07
C ASN A 179 4.60 32.81 -4.34
N THR A 180 4.79 32.17 -5.50
CA THR A 180 4.92 32.87 -6.78
C THR A 180 3.64 33.61 -7.13
N SER A 181 2.49 32.94 -7.05
CA SER A 181 1.20 33.51 -7.46
C SER A 181 0.78 34.66 -6.55
N PHE A 182 0.90 34.49 -5.23
CA PHE A 182 0.57 35.57 -4.29
C PHE A 182 1.61 36.68 -4.28
N GLY A 183 2.88 36.37 -4.48
CA GLY A 183 3.94 37.37 -4.67
C GLY A 183 3.64 38.29 -5.85
N LEU A 184 3.23 37.73 -6.99
CA LEU A 184 2.79 38.50 -8.16
C LEU A 184 1.60 39.41 -7.83
N MET A 185 0.59 38.89 -7.12
CA MET A 185 -0.57 39.69 -6.74
C MET A 185 -0.21 40.84 -5.79
N ASN A 186 0.73 40.61 -4.87
CA ASN A 186 1.21 41.65 -3.98
C ASN A 186 2.01 42.71 -4.74
N GLU A 187 2.81 42.33 -5.74
CA GLU A 187 3.42 43.30 -6.65
C GLU A 187 2.35 44.12 -7.40
N PHE A 188 1.32 43.47 -7.95
CA PHE A 188 0.22 44.16 -8.59
C PHE A 188 -0.45 45.18 -7.67
N ARG A 189 -0.70 44.83 -6.40
CA ARG A 189 -1.23 45.76 -5.40
C ARG A 189 -0.48 47.08 -5.36
N THR A 190 0.85 47.02 -5.34
CA THR A 190 1.70 48.22 -5.27
C THR A 190 1.60 49.09 -6.53
N LEU A 191 1.23 48.52 -7.67
CA LEU A 191 1.01 49.26 -8.92
C LEU A 191 -0.32 50.01 -8.95
N PHE A 192 -1.31 49.55 -8.21
CA PHE A 192 -2.67 50.09 -8.21
C PHE A 192 -2.96 51.10 -7.08
N GLY A 193 -2.14 51.12 -6.04
CA GLY A 193 -2.23 52.14 -4.99
C GLY A 193 -2.09 53.56 -5.54
N ASP A 194 -2.46 54.55 -4.73
CA ASP A 194 -2.52 55.97 -5.11
C ASP A 194 -1.24 56.55 -5.74
N THR A 195 -0.10 55.94 -5.43
CA THR A 195 1.24 56.31 -5.90
C THR A 195 1.82 55.33 -6.93
N GLY A 196 1.13 54.22 -7.23
CA GLY A 196 1.55 53.20 -8.18
C GLY A 196 1.28 53.60 -9.64
N ASN A 197 1.95 52.91 -10.58
CA ASN A 197 1.91 53.27 -12.00
C ASN A 197 0.48 53.23 -12.57
N ILE A 198 -0.32 52.23 -12.24
CA ILE A 198 -1.69 52.12 -12.75
C ILE A 198 -2.63 53.09 -12.04
N GLY A 199 -2.42 53.36 -10.74
CA GLY A 199 -3.14 54.42 -10.04
C GLY A 199 -2.90 55.81 -10.66
N ARG A 200 -1.65 56.11 -11.06
CA ARG A 200 -1.30 57.33 -11.80
C ARG A 200 -1.94 57.36 -13.19
N ILE A 201 -1.97 56.23 -13.90
CA ILE A 201 -2.67 56.10 -15.18
C ILE A 201 -4.16 56.40 -15.02
N GLY A 202 -4.83 55.81 -14.01
CA GLY A 202 -6.24 56.07 -13.73
C GLY A 202 -6.52 57.55 -13.44
N LYS A 203 -5.67 58.22 -12.65
CA LYS A 203 -5.76 59.67 -12.40
C LYS A 203 -5.58 60.49 -13.68
N LYS A 204 -4.68 60.07 -14.56
CA LYS A 204 -4.45 60.72 -15.86
C LYS A 204 -5.63 60.50 -16.82
N ILE A 205 -6.22 59.32 -16.88
CA ILE A 205 -7.45 59.09 -17.67
C ILE A 205 -8.59 59.94 -17.13
N GLN A 206 -8.75 60.01 -15.81
CA GLN A 206 -9.78 60.84 -15.19
C GLN A 206 -9.62 62.33 -15.52
N SER A 207 -8.39 62.83 -15.62
CA SER A 207 -8.14 64.22 -16.05
C SER A 207 -8.42 64.42 -17.54
N LEU A 208 -8.15 63.42 -18.38
CA LEU A 208 -8.47 63.44 -19.82
C LEU A 208 -9.98 63.46 -20.06
N ILE A 209 -10.77 62.64 -19.35
CA ILE A 209 -12.24 62.62 -19.44
C ILE A 209 -12.82 64.02 -19.17
N ASN A 210 -12.25 64.72 -18.18
CA ASN A 210 -12.72 66.04 -17.75
C ASN A 210 -12.09 67.20 -18.54
N SER A 211 -11.24 66.92 -19.53
CA SER A 211 -10.56 67.93 -20.31
C SER A 211 -11.53 68.63 -21.27
N PRO A 212 -11.56 69.98 -21.31
CA PRO A 212 -12.37 70.72 -22.27
C PRO A 212 -11.88 70.53 -23.72
N LYS A 213 -10.67 69.98 -23.92
CA LYS A 213 -10.07 69.69 -25.22
C LYS A 213 -10.57 68.39 -25.86
N ILE A 214 -11.20 67.51 -25.08
CA ILE A 214 -11.84 66.31 -25.61
C ILE A 214 -13.28 66.70 -25.97
N THR A 215 -13.59 66.73 -27.26
CA THR A 215 -14.90 67.17 -27.75
C THR A 215 -15.65 66.05 -28.45
N ASP A 216 -14.94 65.10 -29.05
CA ASP A 216 -15.54 63.94 -29.72
C ASP A 216 -16.25 63.00 -28.71
N PRO A 217 -17.57 62.77 -28.87
CA PRO A 217 -18.32 61.86 -28.01
C PRO A 217 -17.75 60.43 -27.98
N LYS A 218 -17.22 59.94 -29.10
CA LYS A 218 -16.66 58.59 -29.19
C LYS A 218 -15.37 58.48 -28.38
N THR A 219 -14.51 59.48 -28.47
CA THR A 219 -13.29 59.59 -27.65
C THR A 219 -13.61 59.66 -26.15
N LYS A 220 -14.66 60.41 -25.75
CA LYS A 220 -15.12 60.42 -24.34
C LYS A 220 -15.61 59.06 -23.87
N GLU A 221 -16.36 58.36 -24.70
CA GLU A 221 -16.86 57.01 -24.39
C GLU A 221 -15.70 56.05 -24.15
N ILE A 222 -14.68 56.04 -25.03
CA ILE A 222 -13.49 55.20 -24.89
C ILE A 222 -12.75 55.50 -23.58
N LEU A 223 -12.53 56.78 -23.25
CA LEU A 223 -11.86 57.18 -22.00
C LEU A 223 -12.67 56.77 -20.76
N TRP A 224 -14.00 56.88 -20.81
CA TRP A 224 -14.88 56.41 -19.73
C TRP A 224 -14.82 54.89 -19.54
N ARG A 225 -14.84 54.11 -20.63
CA ARG A 225 -14.67 52.64 -20.58
C ARG A 225 -13.34 52.29 -19.93
N LEU A 226 -12.24 52.91 -20.37
CA LEU A 226 -10.91 52.73 -19.80
C LEU A 226 -10.85 53.04 -18.30
N GLY A 227 -11.39 54.20 -17.89
CA GLY A 227 -11.46 54.57 -16.47
C GLY A 227 -12.27 53.58 -15.64
N SER A 228 -13.37 53.06 -16.20
CA SER A 228 -14.19 52.02 -15.57
C SER A 228 -13.44 50.68 -15.46
N SER A 229 -12.77 50.23 -16.52
CA SER A 229 -11.97 49.00 -16.53
C SER A 229 -10.86 49.02 -15.47
N ILE A 230 -10.13 50.14 -15.35
CA ILE A 230 -9.11 50.31 -14.29
C ILE A 230 -9.76 50.27 -12.89
N ARG A 231 -10.91 50.93 -12.71
CA ARG A 231 -11.61 50.95 -11.42
C ARG A 231 -12.11 49.57 -11.02
N GLN A 232 -12.65 48.79 -11.95
CA GLN A 232 -13.13 47.43 -11.69
C GLN A 232 -11.97 46.51 -11.29
N LEU A 233 -10.83 46.63 -11.98
CA LEU A 233 -9.62 45.90 -11.63
C LEU A 233 -9.10 46.25 -10.23
N ASN A 234 -9.16 47.54 -9.83
CA ASN A 234 -8.84 47.96 -8.46
C ASN A 234 -9.74 47.30 -7.41
N ILE A 235 -11.05 47.37 -7.61
CA ILE A 235 -12.04 46.81 -6.67
C ILE A 235 -11.86 45.29 -6.54
N PHE A 236 -11.64 44.61 -7.67
CA PHE A 236 -11.38 43.17 -7.69
C PHE A 236 -10.17 42.78 -6.84
N LEU A 237 -9.07 43.52 -7.01
CA LEU A 237 -7.83 43.28 -6.27
C LEU A 237 -8.01 43.57 -4.78
N GLU A 238 -8.64 44.69 -4.42
CA GLU A 238 -8.95 45.05 -3.02
C GLU A 238 -9.74 43.95 -2.30
N ASN A 239 -10.80 43.45 -2.94
CA ASN A 239 -11.64 42.39 -2.37
C ASN A 239 -10.94 41.03 -2.26
N SER A 240 -9.86 40.83 -3.02
CA SER A 240 -9.11 39.57 -3.04
C SER A 240 -7.95 39.55 -2.04
N PHE A 241 -7.48 40.70 -1.56
CA PHE A 241 -6.23 40.78 -0.78
C PHE A 241 -6.25 40.13 0.58
N SER A 242 -7.37 40.16 1.32
CA SER A 242 -7.45 39.47 2.61
C SER A 242 -7.20 37.97 2.45
N LYS A 243 -7.81 37.36 1.43
CA LYS A 243 -7.64 35.94 1.09
C LYS A 243 -6.24 35.62 0.56
N ILE A 244 -5.60 36.58 -0.12
CA ILE A 244 -4.20 36.45 -0.59
C ILE A 244 -3.23 36.46 0.60
N ALA A 245 -3.43 37.37 1.56
CA ALA A 245 -2.60 37.44 2.76
C ALA A 245 -2.71 36.16 3.62
N ASP A 246 -3.94 35.66 3.83
CA ASP A 246 -4.17 34.42 4.57
C ASP A 246 -3.53 33.21 3.86
N GLY A 247 -3.57 33.19 2.52
CA GLY A 247 -2.94 32.16 1.70
C GLY A 247 -1.40 32.19 1.75
N MET A 248 -0.80 33.38 1.80
CA MET A 248 0.65 33.56 1.96
C MET A 248 1.14 33.09 3.34
N ASP A 249 0.41 33.44 4.40
CA ASP A 249 0.72 32.99 5.75
C ASP A 249 0.63 31.47 5.88
N LEU A 250 -0.37 30.86 5.23
CA LEU A 250 -0.48 29.41 5.17
C LEU A 250 0.71 28.78 4.43
N ALA A 251 1.06 29.28 3.25
CA ALA A 251 2.19 28.76 2.47
C ALA A 251 3.53 28.90 3.23
N ALA A 252 3.74 30.00 3.95
CA ALA A 252 4.90 30.22 4.79
C ALA A 252 4.98 29.23 5.97
N LYS A 253 3.86 28.99 6.65
CA LYS A 253 3.76 27.99 7.72
C LYS A 253 4.02 26.57 7.21
N MET A 254 3.48 26.23 6.04
CA MET A 254 3.71 24.92 5.40
C MET A 254 5.18 24.71 5.06
N LYS A 255 5.88 25.76 4.59
CA LYS A 255 7.32 25.70 4.31
C LYS A 255 8.17 25.47 5.57
N GLN A 256 7.75 26.00 6.70
CA GLN A 256 8.47 25.88 7.97
C GLN A 256 8.24 24.55 8.68
N THR A 257 7.00 24.05 8.64
CA THR A 257 6.59 22.86 9.41
C THR A 257 6.65 21.57 8.59
N GLY A 258 6.47 21.64 7.27
CA GLY A 258 6.33 20.47 6.41
C GLY A 258 5.09 19.62 6.70
N GLU A 259 4.24 20.03 7.65
CA GLU A 259 3.08 19.27 8.09
C GLU A 259 1.90 19.46 7.14
N TRP A 260 1.47 18.36 6.52
CA TRP A 260 0.23 18.26 5.75
C TRP A 260 -0.76 17.44 6.56
N SER A 261 -1.78 18.10 7.10
CA SER A 261 -2.90 17.42 7.74
C SER A 261 -4.11 17.38 6.80
N ALA A 262 -5.03 16.45 7.08
CA ALA A 262 -6.31 16.38 6.39
C ALA A 262 -7.10 17.71 6.45
N ASP A 263 -6.86 18.55 7.47
CA ASP A 263 -7.53 19.84 7.66
C ASP A 263 -6.87 21.01 6.90
N VAL A 264 -5.58 20.89 6.60
CA VAL A 264 -4.83 21.88 5.79
C VAL A 264 -5.16 21.68 4.31
N TYR A 265 -5.43 20.45 3.91
CA TYR A 265 -5.61 20.05 2.53
C TYR A 265 -6.72 20.85 1.78
N PRO A 266 -7.97 20.94 2.27
CA PRO A 266 -9.02 21.69 1.60
C PRO A 266 -8.69 23.18 1.46
N LYS A 267 -8.05 23.76 2.49
CA LYS A 267 -7.66 25.18 2.51
C LYS A 267 -6.64 25.48 1.41
N VAL A 268 -5.64 24.61 1.24
CA VAL A 268 -4.65 24.73 0.15
C VAL A 268 -5.32 24.69 -1.21
N VAL A 269 -6.26 23.76 -1.43
CA VAL A 269 -7.01 23.66 -2.69
C VAL A 269 -7.83 24.91 -2.98
N ASP A 270 -8.48 25.47 -1.96
CA ASP A 270 -9.25 26.70 -2.12
C ASP A 270 -8.37 27.90 -2.45
N TYR A 271 -7.20 28.03 -1.80
CA TYR A 271 -6.23 29.08 -2.13
C TYR A 271 -5.63 28.92 -3.52
N LEU A 272 -5.39 27.70 -4.01
CA LEU A 272 -4.99 27.46 -5.39
C LEU A 272 -6.05 27.93 -6.39
N LYS A 273 -7.33 27.65 -6.13
CA LYS A 273 -8.44 28.12 -6.99
C LYS A 273 -8.54 29.65 -6.99
N ILE A 274 -8.39 30.28 -5.83
CA ILE A 274 -8.39 31.75 -5.70
C ILE A 274 -7.22 32.34 -6.47
N ALA A 275 -6.01 31.80 -6.27
CA ALA A 275 -4.81 32.26 -6.96
C ALA A 275 -4.98 32.19 -8.48
N TYR A 276 -5.53 31.08 -8.98
CA TYR A 276 -5.81 30.91 -10.40
C TYR A 276 -6.83 31.90 -10.95
N GLY A 277 -7.99 32.00 -10.30
CA GLY A 277 -9.07 32.88 -10.74
C GLY A 277 -8.63 34.34 -10.79
N ASN A 278 -7.81 34.76 -9.82
CA ASN A 278 -7.23 36.09 -9.78
C ASN A 278 -6.22 36.33 -10.91
N ASN A 279 -5.33 35.37 -11.17
CA ASN A 279 -4.38 35.48 -12.28
C ASN A 279 -5.11 35.56 -13.63
N GLN A 280 -6.15 34.73 -13.84
CA GLN A 280 -7.02 34.80 -15.03
C GLN A 280 -7.68 36.14 -15.22
N TYR A 281 -8.19 36.72 -14.13
CA TYR A 281 -8.84 38.01 -14.19
C TYR A 281 -7.84 39.12 -14.50
N ILE A 282 -6.65 39.11 -13.89
CA ILE A 282 -5.60 40.11 -14.14
C ILE A 282 -5.14 40.06 -15.60
N ASP A 283 -4.87 38.87 -16.13
CA ASP A 283 -4.42 38.68 -17.52
C ASP A 283 -5.43 39.23 -18.53
N LYS A 284 -6.71 38.81 -18.41
CA LYS A 284 -7.80 39.31 -19.26
C LYS A 284 -7.98 40.83 -19.14
N SER A 285 -7.89 41.36 -17.92
CA SER A 285 -8.04 42.80 -17.70
C SER A 285 -6.90 43.60 -18.32
N LEU A 286 -5.66 43.10 -18.28
CA LEU A 286 -4.53 43.75 -18.95
C LEU A 286 -4.64 43.69 -20.48
N GLU A 287 -5.10 42.57 -21.04
CA GLU A 287 -5.37 42.45 -22.48
C GLU A 287 -6.49 43.40 -22.93
N GLU A 288 -7.57 43.52 -22.15
CA GLU A 288 -8.68 44.43 -22.43
C GLU A 288 -8.25 45.89 -22.33
N LEU A 289 -7.51 46.26 -21.29
CA LEU A 289 -6.95 47.62 -21.15
C LEU A 289 -6.02 47.99 -22.30
N GLU A 290 -5.16 47.08 -22.77
CA GLU A 290 -4.30 47.33 -23.94
C GLU A 290 -5.13 47.56 -25.20
N ARG A 291 -6.13 46.71 -25.46
CA ARG A 291 -7.01 46.84 -26.63
C ARG A 291 -7.74 48.19 -26.62
N GLU A 292 -8.34 48.55 -25.50
CA GLU A 292 -9.06 49.82 -25.34
C GLU A 292 -8.12 51.03 -25.44
N MET A 293 -6.88 50.92 -24.94
CA MET A 293 -5.87 51.97 -25.05
C MET A 293 -5.35 52.16 -26.46
N LYS A 294 -5.18 51.08 -27.23
CA LYS A 294 -4.83 51.17 -28.65
C LYS A 294 -5.93 51.87 -29.42
N GLU A 295 -7.20 51.56 -29.14
CA GLU A 295 -8.35 52.28 -29.73
C GLU A 295 -8.33 53.77 -29.38
N ALA A 296 -8.01 54.12 -28.13
CA ALA A 296 -7.92 55.50 -27.66
C ALA A 296 -6.75 56.28 -28.28
N ALA A 297 -5.64 55.64 -28.63
CA ALA A 297 -4.46 56.27 -29.21
C ALA A 297 -4.64 56.71 -30.69
N PHE A 298 -5.69 56.23 -31.37
CA PHE A 298 -5.99 56.65 -32.75
C PHE A 298 -6.77 57.97 -32.87
N SER A 299 -7.21 58.57 -31.74
CA SER A 299 -7.83 59.89 -31.74
C SER A 299 -6.76 60.99 -31.70
N SER A 300 -6.83 61.97 -32.60
CA SER A 300 -5.92 63.11 -32.59
C SER A 300 -6.03 63.94 -31.29
N GLU A 301 -7.22 63.94 -30.66
CA GLU A 301 -7.48 64.68 -29.42
C GLU A 301 -6.74 64.09 -28.20
N THR A 302 -6.52 62.76 -28.19
CA THR A 302 -5.87 62.04 -27.08
C THR A 302 -4.36 61.93 -27.27
N ALA A 303 -3.89 61.87 -28.52
CA ALA A 303 -2.46 61.85 -28.87
C ALA A 303 -1.74 63.13 -28.37
N GLU A 304 -2.33 64.31 -28.60
CA GLU A 304 -1.78 65.59 -28.11
C GLU A 304 -1.72 65.69 -26.58
N LEU A 305 -2.52 64.89 -25.87
CA LEU A 305 -2.60 64.88 -24.40
C LEU A 305 -1.76 63.76 -23.77
N GLY A 306 -0.93 63.08 -24.56
CA GLY A 306 0.07 62.14 -24.09
C GLY A 306 -0.51 60.81 -23.63
N ILE A 307 -1.55 60.31 -24.32
CA ILE A 307 -2.08 58.94 -24.11
C ILE A 307 -1.07 57.86 -24.51
N ASP A 308 -0.15 58.16 -25.43
CA ASP A 308 0.93 57.24 -25.83
C ASP A 308 1.87 56.86 -24.68
N LEU A 309 2.10 57.80 -23.75
CA LEU A 309 2.87 57.53 -22.53
C LEU A 309 2.15 56.55 -21.61
N VAL A 310 0.81 56.57 -21.62
CA VAL A 310 -0.02 55.64 -20.84
C VAL A 310 0.00 54.25 -21.49
N LEU A 311 -0.11 54.19 -22.82
CA LEU A 311 -0.02 52.94 -23.58
C LEU A 311 1.34 52.26 -23.36
N SER A 312 2.44 53.02 -23.44
CA SER A 312 3.79 52.50 -23.21
C SER A 312 3.97 51.89 -21.82
N GLU A 313 3.38 52.49 -20.78
CA GLU A 313 3.44 51.94 -19.42
C GLU A 313 2.63 50.64 -19.28
N ILE A 314 1.47 50.54 -19.95
CA ILE A 314 0.67 49.30 -19.97
C ILE A 314 1.40 48.19 -20.74
N GLU A 315 2.03 48.51 -21.86
CA GLU A 315 2.84 47.54 -22.62
C GLU A 315 4.03 47.02 -21.81
N LYS A 316 4.71 47.88 -21.04
CA LYS A 316 5.78 47.46 -20.11
C LYS A 316 5.27 46.53 -19.02
N LEU A 317 4.10 46.84 -18.45
CA LEU A 317 3.46 45.99 -17.45
C LEU A 317 3.10 44.62 -18.03
N LYS A 318 2.57 44.59 -19.26
CA LYS A 318 2.27 43.36 -19.98
C LYS A 318 3.51 42.49 -20.17
N LEU A 319 4.58 43.07 -20.72
CA LEU A 319 5.84 42.38 -20.95
C LEU A 319 6.46 41.81 -19.67
N LYS A 320 6.29 42.51 -18.54
CA LYS A 320 6.77 42.04 -17.24
C LYS A 320 5.88 40.92 -16.68
N TYR A 321 4.56 41.11 -16.66
CA TYR A 321 3.67 40.30 -15.83
C TYR A 321 2.94 39.17 -16.56
N ILE A 322 2.61 39.30 -17.85
CA ILE A 322 1.95 38.22 -18.59
C ILE A 322 2.78 36.94 -18.63
N PRO A 323 4.10 36.97 -18.92
CA PRO A 323 4.91 35.76 -18.90
C PRO A 323 4.96 35.10 -17.51
N LEU A 324 4.88 35.90 -16.45
CA LEU A 324 4.85 35.41 -15.06
C LEU A 324 3.49 34.77 -14.74
N ILE A 325 2.39 35.40 -15.15
CA ILE A 325 1.03 34.87 -14.99
C ILE A 325 0.84 33.59 -15.81
N GLN A 326 1.32 33.55 -17.06
CA GLN A 326 1.22 32.36 -17.91
C GLN A 326 1.97 31.15 -17.34
N LYS A 327 3.11 31.36 -16.67
CA LYS A 327 3.81 30.32 -15.91
C LYS A 327 2.96 29.74 -14.78
N THR A 328 1.96 30.47 -14.29
CA THR A 328 1.03 30.00 -13.25
C THR A 328 -0.20 29.26 -13.79
N TYR A 329 -0.47 29.25 -15.10
CA TYR A 329 -1.65 28.55 -15.66
C TYR A 329 -1.43 27.07 -15.98
N ALA A 330 -0.25 26.71 -16.51
CA ALA A 330 0.07 25.33 -16.87
C ALA A 330 0.00 24.30 -15.71
N PRO A 331 0.35 24.64 -14.45
CA PRO A 331 0.31 23.67 -13.37
C PRO A 331 -1.06 23.51 -12.69
N LEU A 332 -2.06 24.37 -12.91
CA LEU A 332 -3.28 24.32 -12.08
C LEU A 332 -4.19 23.11 -12.34
N SER A 333 -4.37 22.69 -13.60
CA SER A 333 -5.13 21.46 -13.91
C SER A 333 -4.42 20.20 -13.38
N ALA A 334 -3.09 20.24 -13.29
CA ALA A 334 -2.28 19.22 -12.63
C ALA A 334 -2.36 19.32 -11.08
N MET A 335 -2.53 20.52 -10.52
CA MET A 335 -2.63 20.81 -9.08
C MET A 335 -4.03 20.60 -8.49
N VAL A 336 -5.13 20.80 -9.22
CA VAL A 336 -6.48 20.46 -8.71
C VAL A 336 -6.69 18.94 -8.70
N ASN A 337 -6.03 18.24 -9.63
CA ASN A 337 -5.92 16.79 -9.60
C ASN A 337 -5.02 16.27 -8.45
N PHE A 338 -4.36 17.14 -7.68
CA PHE A 338 -3.46 16.79 -6.59
C PHE A 338 -4.18 16.06 -5.45
N SER A 339 -5.45 16.33 -5.14
CA SER A 339 -6.18 15.62 -4.06
C SER A 339 -6.45 14.18 -4.44
N TYR A 340 -6.96 14.04 -5.65
CA TYR A 340 -7.26 12.77 -6.27
C TYR A 340 -5.98 11.98 -6.50
N HIS A 341 -4.89 12.63 -6.96
CA HIS A 341 -3.59 12.00 -7.18
C HIS A 341 -2.82 11.78 -5.90
N TYR A 342 -2.99 12.54 -4.82
CA TYR A 342 -2.37 12.26 -3.51
C TYR A 342 -2.93 10.94 -2.96
N LEU A 343 -4.26 10.75 -3.00
CA LEU A 343 -4.90 9.47 -2.72
C LEU A 343 -4.50 8.38 -3.73
N LYS A 344 -4.36 8.72 -5.02
CA LYS A 344 -3.90 7.79 -6.06
C LYS A 344 -2.41 7.45 -5.94
N ILE A 345 -1.55 8.31 -5.39
CA ILE A 345 -0.10 8.12 -5.29
C ILE A 345 0.24 7.35 -4.02
N ASN A 346 -0.52 7.55 -2.95
CA ASN A 346 -0.45 6.70 -1.76
C ASN A 346 -0.81 5.23 -2.06
N TYR A 347 -1.44 4.93 -3.22
CA TYR A 347 -1.92 3.58 -3.55
C TYR A 347 -1.70 3.09 -5.00
N LEU A 348 -1.19 3.90 -5.93
CA LEU A 348 -1.15 3.58 -7.39
C LEU A 348 0.07 4.14 -8.15
N ASP A 349 1.12 4.67 -7.50
CA ASP A 349 2.39 4.87 -8.21
C ASP A 349 2.93 3.48 -8.63
N SER A 350 3.26 3.29 -9.90
CA SER A 350 3.70 1.98 -10.42
C SER A 350 4.94 1.43 -9.72
N GLU A 351 5.81 2.31 -9.19
CA GLU A 351 7.00 1.87 -8.45
C GLU A 351 6.65 1.50 -7.01
N VAL A 352 5.89 2.34 -6.30
CA VAL A 352 5.40 2.05 -4.93
C VAL A 352 4.49 0.82 -4.93
N ASN A 353 3.60 0.68 -5.91
CA ASN A 353 2.77 -0.51 -6.09
C ASN A 353 3.56 -1.74 -6.50
N GLY A 354 4.66 -1.54 -7.23
CA GLY A 354 5.62 -2.60 -7.50
C GLY A 354 6.15 -3.18 -6.19
N ASP A 355 6.69 -2.32 -5.33
CA ASP A 355 7.24 -2.71 -4.03
C ASP A 355 6.18 -3.29 -3.09
N TYR A 356 4.97 -2.74 -3.04
CA TYR A 356 3.83 -3.32 -2.29
C TYR A 356 3.51 -4.73 -2.75
N LYS A 357 3.39 -4.93 -4.07
CA LYS A 357 3.10 -6.25 -4.63
C LYS A 357 4.22 -7.25 -4.33
N PHE A 358 5.48 -6.82 -4.43
CA PHE A 358 6.62 -7.67 -4.04
C PHE A 358 6.57 -8.03 -2.56
N THR A 359 6.20 -7.10 -1.69
CA THR A 359 6.06 -7.34 -0.26
C THR A 359 4.94 -8.35 0.03
N GLU A 360 3.78 -8.23 -0.65
CA GLU A 360 2.67 -9.19 -0.53
C GLU A 360 3.07 -10.60 -1.02
N ASP A 361 3.77 -10.67 -2.15
CA ASP A 361 4.29 -11.94 -2.69
C ASP A 361 5.33 -12.58 -1.74
N LEU A 362 6.18 -11.77 -1.10
CA LEU A 362 7.12 -12.23 -0.07
C LEU A 362 6.39 -12.77 1.16
N PHE A 363 5.33 -12.11 1.63
CA PHE A 363 4.51 -12.61 2.75
C PHE A 363 3.87 -13.97 2.42
N LYS A 364 3.31 -14.13 1.23
CA LYS A 364 2.76 -15.43 0.78
C LYS A 364 3.81 -16.52 0.76
N GLN A 365 5.01 -16.22 0.27
CA GLN A 365 6.12 -17.17 0.26
C GLN A 365 6.60 -17.50 1.68
N TYR A 366 6.64 -16.50 2.56
CA TYR A 366 6.98 -16.68 3.97
C TYR A 366 5.99 -17.61 4.66
N GLU A 367 4.67 -17.42 4.49
CA GLU A 367 3.64 -18.27 5.10
C GLU A 367 3.75 -19.72 4.65
N LEU A 368 3.96 -19.95 3.36
CA LEU A 368 4.17 -21.29 2.80
C LEU A 368 5.42 -21.95 3.39
N LEU A 369 6.54 -21.23 3.43
CA LEU A 369 7.79 -21.74 4.01
C LEU A 369 7.65 -21.97 5.52
N LYS A 370 6.92 -21.12 6.24
CA LYS A 370 6.70 -21.24 7.68
C LYS A 370 5.85 -22.47 8.00
N ALA A 371 4.79 -22.71 7.23
CA ALA A 371 3.97 -23.92 7.37
C ALA A 371 4.78 -25.19 7.08
N GLN A 372 5.69 -25.15 6.11
CA GLN A 372 6.61 -26.27 5.85
C GLN A 372 7.62 -26.47 6.98
N PHE A 373 8.23 -25.39 7.45
CA PHE A 373 9.17 -25.38 8.58
C PHE A 373 8.53 -25.99 9.84
N ASP A 374 7.30 -25.60 10.18
CA ASP A 374 6.62 -26.12 11.38
C ASP A 374 6.35 -27.62 11.28
N LYS A 375 5.98 -28.11 10.08
CA LYS A 375 5.81 -29.55 9.82
C LYS A 375 7.13 -30.31 9.96
N ASP A 376 8.20 -29.79 9.38
CA ASP A 376 9.51 -30.47 9.40
C ASP A 376 10.18 -30.38 10.76
N TRP A 377 9.93 -29.30 11.52
CA TRP A 377 10.33 -29.17 12.92
C TRP A 377 9.63 -30.20 13.82
N GLU A 378 8.34 -30.45 13.63
CA GLU A 378 7.63 -31.50 14.36
C GLU A 378 8.22 -32.88 14.03
N LYS A 379 8.39 -33.21 12.74
CA LYS A 379 9.02 -34.48 12.33
C LYS A 379 10.42 -34.66 12.92
N LEU A 380 11.22 -33.60 12.96
CA LEU A 380 12.56 -33.63 13.56
C LEU A 380 12.46 -33.97 15.05
N ARG A 381 11.57 -33.29 15.79
CA ARG A 381 11.36 -33.55 17.23
C ARG A 381 10.95 -34.99 17.47
N GLU A 382 9.99 -35.50 16.70
CA GLU A 382 9.54 -36.89 16.80
C GLU A 382 10.67 -37.88 16.49
N CYS A 383 11.48 -37.61 15.46
CA CYS A 383 12.64 -38.43 15.10
C CYS A 383 13.67 -38.47 16.24
N GLU A 384 14.04 -37.29 16.78
CA GLU A 384 15.00 -37.17 17.87
C GLU A 384 14.51 -37.78 19.17
N GLU A 385 13.23 -37.61 19.52
CA GLU A 385 12.63 -38.25 20.69
C GLU A 385 12.61 -39.77 20.55
N TYR A 386 12.25 -40.27 19.36
CA TYR A 386 12.25 -41.71 19.09
C TYR A 386 13.65 -42.30 19.17
N CYS A 387 14.67 -41.58 18.67
CA CYS A 387 16.06 -42.05 18.71
C CYS A 387 16.73 -41.97 20.10
N LYS A 388 16.08 -41.31 21.07
CA LYS A 388 16.53 -41.21 22.47
C LYS A 388 15.91 -42.27 23.38
N LYS A 389 14.78 -42.85 22.97
CA LYS A 389 14.13 -43.99 23.62
C LYS A 389 14.84 -45.27 23.24
#